data_AF-A0A4Q4WGS2-F1
#
_entry.id   AF-A0A4Q4WGS2-F1
#
_cell.length_a   1.000
_cell.length_b   1.000
_cell.length_c   1.000
_cell.angle_alpha   90.00
_cell.angle_beta   90.00
_cell.angle_gamma   90.00
#
_symmetry.space_group_name_H-M   'P 1'
#
loop_
_entity.id
_entity.type
_entity.pdbx_description
1 polymer ?
#
loop_
_entity_poly.entity_id
_entity_poly.type
_entity_poly.pdbx_seq_one_letter_code
_entity_poly.pdbx_strand_id
1 'polypeptide(L)'
;MEGVSRLFDMVFLQQRQTLAKQRQQGGPSSLAGGRPQSGPCIVCVDIPDPDNFLMVLRVLRDHHGHHVDVVLSPRPVSFAAIPYGAAFLEMSRRKEDPVPMSILLGRVTLEKQSEILAHPNVKPSDKAWFYVDEDLTNPRVKEDTKLYLEVSRFRLITFLDAHGISRSQYSLYTELNLESAETIVPGMHHSFHKPDFAFDFKYMFFYDLKNYDSEKAAKIAGLTCSDTQRFEAMCKAAIKASDIPKTPDGTEAATILSSALFEAAVTKEKDNPEGHMLSQKRREDTRLLCNVYTQLKAKKCPTLTYSSIEALIEKHKVTNTKPLLYLGGPFTEALKIVKALEGPRIGPIIAMAGATHGNSNIFANQFNILIDTVSAKEMLRMAHAKQIDLTLLPTECVKAPSTCSTCSPPCR
;
A
#
# COMPACT_ATOMS: atom_id res chain seq x y z
N MET A 1 33.53 -18.86 23.43
CA MET A 1 32.45 -18.01 22.89
C MET A 1 31.14 -18.81 22.82
N GLU A 2 30.60 -19.26 23.97
CA GLU A 2 29.36 -20.08 24.00
C GLU A 2 28.27 -19.53 24.94
N GLY A 3 28.51 -18.36 25.58
CA GLY A 3 27.59 -17.77 26.55
C GLY A 3 26.49 -16.87 25.96
N VAL A 4 26.63 -16.39 24.73
CA VAL A 4 25.72 -15.38 24.14
C VAL A 4 24.51 -16.03 23.45
N SER A 5 24.63 -17.29 23.00
CA SER A 5 23.55 -18.00 22.30
C SER A 5 22.37 -18.38 23.21
N ARG A 6 22.62 -18.65 24.51
CA ARG A 6 21.56 -19.05 25.46
C ARG A 6 20.67 -17.89 25.92
N LEU A 7 21.15 -16.64 25.85
CA LEU A 7 20.39 -15.47 26.24
C LEU A 7 19.33 -15.09 25.20
N PHE A 8 19.60 -15.31 23.90
CA PHE A 8 18.63 -15.05 22.84
C PHE A 8 17.49 -16.08 22.82
N ASP A 9 17.77 -17.36 23.11
CA ASP A 9 16.74 -18.41 23.17
C ASP A 9 15.79 -18.23 24.36
N MET A 10 16.27 -17.73 25.49
CA MET A 10 15.44 -17.47 26.68
C MET A 10 14.47 -16.29 26.48
N VAL A 11 14.90 -15.23 25.81
CA VAL A 11 14.05 -14.05 25.52
C VAL A 11 12.94 -14.41 24.52
N PHE A 12 13.21 -15.26 23.53
CA PHE A 12 12.21 -15.76 22.59
C PHE A 12 11.19 -16.72 23.22
N LEU A 13 11.62 -17.56 24.17
CA LEU A 13 10.73 -18.47 24.91
C LEU A 13 9.83 -17.73 25.90
N GLN A 14 10.33 -16.70 26.58
CA GLN A 14 9.51 -15.84 27.45
C GLN A 14 8.50 -15.02 26.64
N GLN A 15 8.86 -14.48 25.46
CA GLN A 15 7.90 -13.80 24.58
C GLN A 15 6.80 -14.74 24.07
N ARG A 16 7.12 -16.00 23.72
CA ARG A 16 6.12 -17.01 23.33
C ARG A 16 5.17 -17.39 24.46
N GLN A 17 5.66 -17.53 25.69
CA GLN A 17 4.81 -17.82 26.86
C GLN A 17 3.92 -16.62 27.23
N THR A 18 4.38 -15.40 27.01
CA THR A 18 3.61 -14.18 27.28
C THR A 18 2.49 -13.97 26.25
N LEU A 19 2.76 -14.26 24.96
CA LEU A 19 1.75 -14.28 23.88
C LEU A 19 0.72 -15.40 24.06
N ALA A 20 1.13 -16.57 24.56
CA ALA A 20 0.21 -17.66 24.88
C ALA A 20 -0.72 -17.32 26.07
N LYS A 21 -0.23 -16.59 27.08
CA LYS A 21 -1.06 -16.08 28.19
C LYS A 21 -2.02 -14.96 27.76
N GLN A 22 -1.61 -14.09 26.82
CA GLN A 22 -2.52 -13.08 26.25
C GLN A 22 -3.63 -13.67 25.37
N ARG A 23 -3.44 -14.86 24.79
CA ARG A 23 -4.51 -15.58 24.05
C ARG A 23 -5.64 -16.10 24.94
N GLN A 24 -5.45 -16.19 26.27
CA GLN A 24 -6.46 -16.71 27.20
C GLN A 24 -7.26 -15.62 27.94
N GLN A 25 -6.86 -14.35 27.87
CA GLN A 25 -7.60 -13.25 28.47
C GLN A 25 -8.18 -12.39 27.36
N GLY A 26 -9.46 -12.64 27.04
CA GLY A 26 -10.27 -11.79 26.18
C GLY A 26 -10.42 -10.40 26.81
N GLY A 27 -9.45 -9.53 26.57
CA GLY A 27 -9.56 -8.11 26.90
C GLY A 27 -10.68 -7.45 26.08
N PRO A 28 -11.30 -6.37 26.61
CA PRO A 28 -12.38 -5.68 25.91
C PRO A 28 -11.91 -5.14 24.56
N SER A 29 -12.71 -5.37 23.52
CA SER A 29 -12.54 -4.80 22.18
C SER A 29 -12.51 -3.27 22.29
N SER A 30 -11.39 -2.67 21.88
CA SER A 30 -11.16 -1.22 21.94
C SER A 30 -11.62 -0.49 20.66
N LEU A 31 -12.37 -1.15 19.78
CA LEU A 31 -12.94 -0.51 18.58
C LEU A 31 -14.32 0.08 18.89
N ALA A 32 -14.59 1.27 18.36
CA ALA A 32 -15.93 1.79 18.21
C ALA A 32 -16.73 0.80 17.35
N GLY A 33 -17.53 -0.06 17.98
CA GLY A 33 -18.22 -1.18 17.31
C GLY A 33 -18.58 -2.37 18.21
N GLY A 34 -18.05 -2.44 19.44
CA GLY A 34 -18.38 -3.50 20.40
C GLY A 34 -17.53 -4.76 20.21
N ARG A 35 -17.99 -5.89 20.76
CA ARG A 35 -17.33 -7.21 20.58
C ARG A 35 -17.28 -7.56 19.09
N PRO A 36 -16.26 -8.29 18.62
CA PRO A 36 -16.22 -8.78 17.24
C PRO A 36 -17.53 -9.47 16.89
N GLN A 37 -18.19 -9.00 15.84
CA GLN A 37 -19.45 -9.59 15.41
C GLN A 37 -19.14 -10.89 14.68
N SER A 38 -19.73 -11.99 15.14
CA SER A 38 -19.69 -13.27 14.46
C SER A 38 -20.50 -13.19 13.18
N GLY A 39 -19.86 -12.93 12.04
CA GLY A 39 -20.52 -12.77 10.74
C GLY A 39 -19.52 -12.70 9.58
N PRO A 40 -19.98 -12.81 8.33
CA PRO A 40 -19.13 -12.60 7.17
C PRO A 40 -18.54 -11.19 7.19
N CYS A 41 -17.28 -11.08 6.78
CA CYS A 41 -16.54 -9.82 6.81
C CYS A 41 -15.85 -9.60 5.47
N ILE A 42 -15.98 -8.38 4.95
CA ILE A 42 -15.24 -7.91 3.79
C ILE A 42 -14.33 -6.77 4.27
N VAL A 43 -13.07 -6.77 3.83
CA VAL A 43 -12.13 -5.68 4.08
C VAL A 43 -11.58 -5.17 2.75
N CYS A 44 -11.84 -3.91 2.44
CA CYS A 44 -11.30 -3.25 1.26
C CYS A 44 -10.11 -2.37 1.65
N VAL A 45 -8.96 -2.64 1.04
CA VAL A 45 -7.72 -1.91 1.27
C VAL A 45 -7.11 -1.46 -0.03
N ASP A 46 -6.50 -0.28 -0.01
CA ASP A 46 -5.56 0.09 -1.04
C ASP A 46 -4.21 -0.62 -0.86
N ILE A 47 -3.48 -0.70 -1.95
CA ILE A 47 -2.10 -1.16 -1.95
C ILE A 47 -1.11 -0.01 -2.15
N PRO A 48 0.10 -0.12 -1.57
CA PRO A 48 0.58 -1.08 -0.56
C PRO A 48 1.06 -0.38 0.71
N ASP A 49 0.18 0.42 1.32
CA ASP A 49 0.53 1.05 2.59
C ASP A 49 0.57 -0.02 3.70
N PRO A 50 1.66 -0.12 4.50
CA PRO A 50 1.74 -1.04 5.62
C PRO A 50 0.58 -0.93 6.64
N ASP A 51 -0.04 0.25 6.77
CA ASP A 51 -1.19 0.43 7.65
C ASP A 51 -2.41 -0.42 7.21
N ASN A 52 -2.61 -0.59 5.90
CA ASN A 52 -3.62 -1.46 5.33
C ASN A 52 -3.37 -2.93 5.66
N PHE A 53 -2.11 -3.38 5.64
CA PHE A 53 -1.78 -4.75 6.03
C PHE A 53 -2.06 -4.98 7.52
N LEU A 54 -1.74 -3.99 8.36
CA LEU A 54 -2.07 -4.04 9.78
C LEU A 54 -3.59 -4.06 10.01
N MET A 55 -4.36 -3.31 9.23
CA MET A 55 -5.82 -3.36 9.28
C MET A 55 -6.34 -4.74 8.89
N VAL A 56 -5.86 -5.33 7.79
CA VAL A 56 -6.25 -6.69 7.39
C VAL A 56 -5.92 -7.71 8.49
N LEU A 57 -4.71 -7.63 9.07
CA LEU A 57 -4.32 -8.48 10.20
C LEU A 57 -5.22 -8.29 11.42
N ARG A 58 -5.60 -7.05 11.73
CA ARG A 58 -6.49 -6.76 12.85
C ARG A 58 -7.87 -7.36 12.62
N VAL A 59 -8.45 -7.16 11.44
CA VAL A 59 -9.75 -7.73 11.06
C VAL A 59 -9.70 -9.26 11.17
N LEU A 60 -8.66 -9.91 10.63
CA LEU A 60 -8.50 -11.37 10.71
C LEU A 60 -8.42 -11.89 12.16
N ARG A 61 -7.80 -11.12 13.06
CA ARG A 61 -7.70 -11.48 14.48
C ARG A 61 -9.01 -11.26 15.24
N ASP A 62 -9.70 -10.17 14.96
CA ASP A 62 -10.98 -9.87 15.59
C ASP A 62 -12.06 -10.87 15.13
N HIS A 63 -12.02 -11.29 13.86
CA HIS A 63 -12.93 -12.27 13.28
C HIS A 63 -12.38 -13.71 13.32
N HIS A 64 -11.61 -14.05 14.36
CA HIS A 64 -11.02 -15.38 14.49
C HIS A 64 -12.10 -16.48 14.47
N GLY A 65 -11.93 -17.45 13.58
CA GLY A 65 -12.90 -18.53 13.36
C GLY A 65 -13.91 -18.27 12.24
N HIS A 66 -13.88 -17.07 11.66
CA HIS A 66 -14.64 -16.71 10.46
C HIS A 66 -13.70 -16.50 9.27
N HIS A 67 -14.26 -16.65 8.06
CA HIS A 67 -13.54 -16.36 6.83
C HIS A 67 -13.69 -14.87 6.47
N VAL A 68 -12.58 -14.21 6.14
CA VAL A 68 -12.54 -12.79 5.76
C VAL A 68 -12.24 -12.65 4.28
N ASP A 69 -13.09 -11.91 3.56
CA ASP A 69 -12.86 -11.59 2.16
C ASP A 69 -12.07 -10.28 2.05
N VAL A 70 -10.84 -10.36 1.56
CA VAL A 70 -9.94 -9.19 1.42
C VAL A 70 -9.97 -8.70 -0.02
N VAL A 71 -10.40 -7.47 -0.22
CA VAL A 71 -10.39 -6.78 -1.52
C VAL A 71 -9.20 -5.83 -1.55
N LEU A 72 -8.32 -6.01 -2.53
CA LEU A 72 -7.21 -5.11 -2.80
C LEU A 72 -7.60 -4.19 -3.95
N SER A 73 -7.71 -2.89 -3.68
CA SER A 73 -8.06 -1.86 -4.65
C SER A 73 -6.85 -1.54 -5.55
N PRO A 74 -6.95 -1.71 -6.88
CA PRO A 74 -5.90 -1.27 -7.78
C PRO A 74 -5.69 0.23 -7.73
N ARG A 75 -4.44 0.65 -7.96
CA ARG A 75 -4.07 2.05 -8.19
C ARG A 75 -3.24 2.15 -9.47
N PRO A 76 -3.50 3.14 -10.35
CA PRO A 76 -2.63 3.39 -11.48
C PRO A 76 -1.21 3.67 -11.02
N VAL A 77 -0.26 2.87 -11.49
CA VAL A 77 1.16 2.98 -11.13
C VAL A 77 2.00 3.04 -12.40
N SER A 78 2.84 4.07 -12.50
CA SER A 78 3.91 4.10 -13.50
C SER A 78 5.26 3.82 -12.85
N PHE A 79 5.94 2.79 -13.34
CA PHE A 79 7.32 2.52 -12.93
C PHE A 79 8.35 3.44 -13.60
N ALA A 80 7.94 4.27 -14.58
CA ALA A 80 8.83 5.24 -15.20
C ALA A 80 9.02 6.50 -14.35
N ALA A 81 8.09 6.75 -13.43
CA ALA A 81 8.13 7.91 -12.53
C ALA A 81 9.37 7.88 -11.62
N ILE A 82 10.15 8.97 -11.65
CA ILE A 82 11.28 9.15 -10.74
C ILE A 82 10.81 9.91 -9.49
N PRO A 83 11.10 9.40 -8.29
CA PRO A 83 10.83 10.09 -7.05
C PRO A 83 11.42 11.47 -6.88
N TYR A 84 10.62 12.40 -6.35
CA TYR A 84 11.09 13.70 -5.86
C TYR A 84 12.31 13.57 -4.94
N GLY A 85 12.31 12.54 -4.07
CA GLY A 85 13.42 12.30 -3.16
C GLY A 85 13.68 13.50 -2.25
N ALA A 86 14.87 14.11 -2.37
CA ALA A 86 15.25 15.31 -1.61
C ALA A 86 14.62 16.59 -2.18
N ALA A 87 14.31 16.64 -3.48
CA ALA A 87 13.77 17.81 -4.15
C ALA A 87 12.44 18.27 -3.53
N PHE A 88 11.67 17.34 -2.95
CA PHE A 88 10.46 17.70 -2.22
C PHE A 88 10.68 18.69 -1.10
N LEU A 89 11.64 18.38 -0.22
CA LEU A 89 11.91 19.17 0.97
C LEU A 89 12.53 20.49 0.55
N GLU A 90 13.34 20.46 -0.50
CA GLU A 90 13.88 21.66 -1.12
C GLU A 90 12.78 22.58 -1.67
N MET A 91 11.77 22.04 -2.36
CA MET A 91 10.67 22.83 -2.91
C MET A 91 9.66 23.28 -1.84
N SER A 92 9.28 22.39 -0.92
CA SER A 92 8.26 22.67 0.10
C SER A 92 8.75 23.54 1.26
N ARG A 93 10.04 23.46 1.62
CA ARG A 93 10.64 24.18 2.76
C ARG A 93 11.60 25.28 2.34
N ARG A 94 11.56 25.69 1.08
CA ARG A 94 12.34 26.82 0.58
C ARG A 94 11.99 28.07 1.40
N LYS A 95 13.00 28.83 1.84
CA LYS A 95 12.81 30.04 2.66
C LYS A 95 12.01 31.12 1.93
N GLU A 96 12.28 31.28 0.65
CA GLU A 96 11.61 32.22 -0.24
C GLU A 96 10.81 31.43 -1.26
N ASP A 97 9.54 31.79 -1.43
CA ASP A 97 8.64 31.22 -2.43
C ASP A 97 8.59 29.68 -2.43
N PRO A 98 8.16 29.05 -1.31
CA PRO A 98 7.95 27.60 -1.29
C PRO A 98 6.88 27.21 -2.30
N VAL A 99 7.07 26.08 -2.99
CA VAL A 99 6.04 25.56 -3.89
C VAL A 99 4.83 25.15 -3.05
N PRO A 100 3.61 25.63 -3.38
CA PRO A 100 2.41 25.27 -2.64
C PRO A 100 2.24 23.76 -2.51
N MET A 101 1.84 23.29 -1.32
CA MET A 101 1.59 21.87 -1.08
C MET A 101 0.49 21.32 -2.00
N SER A 102 -0.49 22.14 -2.38
CA SER A 102 -1.52 21.76 -3.36
C SER A 102 -0.95 21.45 -4.75
N ILE A 103 0.17 22.06 -5.13
CA ILE A 103 0.89 21.78 -6.37
C ILE A 103 1.76 20.54 -6.20
N LEU A 104 2.57 20.47 -5.14
CA LEU A 104 3.48 19.34 -4.90
C LEU A 104 2.76 18.00 -4.71
N LEU A 105 1.55 18.04 -4.18
CA LEU A 105 0.72 16.88 -3.88
C LEU A 105 -0.49 16.74 -4.83
N GLY A 106 -0.63 17.65 -5.79
CA GLY A 106 -1.70 17.60 -6.77
C GLY A 106 -1.39 16.62 -7.88
N ARG A 107 -2.42 15.99 -8.46
CA ARG A 107 -2.30 15.32 -9.76
C ARG A 107 -1.95 16.37 -10.82
N VAL A 108 -0.95 16.07 -11.64
CA VAL A 108 -0.60 16.87 -12.81
C VAL A 108 -1.36 16.32 -14.02
N THR A 109 -2.45 16.99 -14.39
CA THR A 109 -3.17 16.71 -15.66
C THR A 109 -2.63 17.59 -16.77
N LEU A 110 -3.01 17.30 -18.02
CA LEU A 110 -2.63 18.12 -19.17
C LEU A 110 -3.08 19.58 -19.00
N GLU A 111 -4.28 19.78 -18.47
CA GLU A 111 -4.88 21.09 -18.23
C GLU A 111 -4.14 21.85 -17.11
N LYS A 112 -3.79 21.14 -16.03
CA LYS A 112 -3.12 21.73 -14.87
C LYS A 112 -1.64 21.96 -15.06
N GLN A 113 -0.99 21.23 -15.97
CA GLN A 113 0.46 21.31 -16.13
C GLN A 113 0.90 22.73 -16.49
N SER A 114 0.23 23.37 -17.44
CA SER A 114 0.56 24.74 -17.86
C SER A 114 0.40 25.74 -16.72
N GLU A 115 -0.64 25.59 -15.89
CA GLU A 115 -0.88 26.40 -14.70
C GLU A 115 0.26 26.23 -13.67
N ILE A 116 0.62 24.98 -13.38
CA ILE A 116 1.70 24.65 -12.44
C ILE A 116 3.04 25.21 -12.92
N LEU A 117 3.37 25.04 -14.20
CA LEU A 117 4.63 25.51 -14.78
C LEU A 117 4.73 27.04 -14.89
N ALA A 118 3.60 27.73 -14.88
CA ALA A 118 3.51 29.19 -14.85
C ALA A 118 3.51 29.76 -13.42
N HIS A 119 3.34 28.92 -12.40
CA HIS A 119 3.29 29.38 -11.02
C HIS A 119 4.62 30.01 -10.59
N PRO A 120 4.62 31.22 -9.99
CA PRO A 120 5.85 31.98 -9.71
C PRO A 120 6.83 31.24 -8.79
N ASN A 121 6.31 30.42 -7.87
CA ASN A 121 7.12 29.66 -6.92
C ASN A 121 7.79 28.40 -7.55
N VAL A 122 7.42 28.02 -8.78
CA VAL A 122 8.00 26.89 -9.52
C VAL A 122 9.18 27.39 -10.35
N LYS A 123 10.40 27.12 -9.89
CA LYS A 123 11.62 27.58 -10.57
C LYS A 123 11.87 26.80 -11.87
N PRO A 124 12.64 27.34 -12.83
CA PRO A 124 13.02 26.62 -14.04
C PRO A 124 13.63 25.23 -13.77
N SER A 125 14.43 25.09 -12.71
CA SER A 125 15.00 23.81 -12.25
C SER A 125 13.95 22.79 -11.79
N ASP A 126 12.81 23.27 -11.30
CA ASP A 126 11.78 22.45 -10.69
C ASP A 126 10.80 21.92 -11.75
N LYS A 127 10.73 22.55 -12.93
CA LYS A 127 9.79 22.22 -14.01
C LYS A 127 9.88 20.77 -14.49
N ALA A 128 11.06 20.15 -14.39
CA ALA A 128 11.25 18.75 -14.77
C ALA A 128 10.39 17.78 -13.93
N TRP A 129 9.99 18.16 -12.72
CA TRP A 129 9.19 17.34 -11.81
C TRP A 129 7.69 17.37 -12.08
N PHE A 130 7.19 18.42 -12.74
CA PHE A 130 5.76 18.62 -12.97
C PHE A 130 5.36 18.16 -14.39
N TYR A 131 5.43 16.85 -14.60
CA TYR A 131 5.00 16.19 -15.84
C TYR A 131 3.61 15.59 -15.68
N VAL A 132 2.86 15.47 -16.80
CA VAL A 132 1.53 14.86 -16.77
C VAL A 132 1.63 13.43 -16.24
N ASP A 133 0.88 13.14 -15.17
CA ASP A 133 0.87 11.82 -14.55
C ASP A 133 0.32 10.78 -15.54
N GLU A 134 1.13 9.77 -15.86
CA GLU A 134 0.68 8.66 -16.69
C GLU A 134 -0.43 7.89 -15.95
N ASP A 135 -1.52 7.60 -16.65
CA ASP A 135 -2.65 6.84 -16.13
C ASP A 135 -2.92 5.60 -16.98
N LEU A 136 -4.03 4.91 -16.72
CA LEU A 136 -4.39 3.67 -17.41
C LEU A 136 -4.67 3.86 -18.90
N THR A 137 -4.76 5.08 -19.44
CA THR A 137 -4.80 5.27 -20.90
C THR A 137 -3.51 4.82 -21.56
N ASN A 138 -2.39 4.80 -20.83
CA ASN A 138 -1.14 4.22 -21.29
C ASN A 138 -1.11 2.69 -21.04
N PRO A 139 -0.99 1.85 -22.09
CA PRO A 139 -0.90 0.40 -21.92
C PRO A 139 0.25 -0.06 -21.01
N ARG A 140 1.35 0.69 -20.95
CA ARG A 140 2.48 0.38 -20.06
C ARG A 140 2.13 0.58 -18.59
N VAL A 141 1.29 1.55 -18.26
CA VAL A 141 0.79 1.75 -16.88
C VAL A 141 -0.18 0.64 -16.50
N LYS A 142 -1.00 0.13 -17.43
CA LYS A 142 -1.83 -1.06 -17.18
C LYS A 142 -0.97 -2.28 -16.81
N GLU A 143 0.12 -2.51 -17.54
CA GLU A 143 1.08 -3.58 -17.24
C GLU A 143 1.78 -3.38 -15.89
N ASP A 144 2.29 -2.16 -15.63
CA ASP A 144 2.96 -1.80 -14.38
C ASP A 144 2.03 -2.03 -13.17
N THR A 145 0.77 -1.58 -13.29
CA THR A 145 -0.28 -1.74 -12.28
C THR A 145 -0.57 -3.21 -11.97
N LYS A 146 -0.70 -4.06 -13.01
CA LYS A 146 -0.92 -5.51 -12.84
C LYS A 146 0.25 -6.19 -12.13
N LEU A 147 1.48 -5.87 -12.53
CA LEU A 147 2.67 -6.40 -11.85
C LEU A 147 2.72 -5.97 -10.38
N TYR A 148 2.33 -4.72 -10.12
CA TYR A 148 2.33 -4.20 -8.76
C TYR A 148 1.26 -4.83 -7.85
N LEU A 149 0.08 -5.12 -8.40
CA LEU A 149 -0.95 -5.90 -7.71
C LEU A 149 -0.46 -7.30 -7.33
N GLU A 150 0.29 -7.96 -8.22
CA GLU A 150 0.87 -9.28 -7.96
C GLU A 150 1.96 -9.23 -6.88
N VAL A 151 2.83 -8.22 -6.90
CA VAL A 151 3.80 -7.98 -5.83
C VAL A 151 3.08 -7.77 -4.49
N SER A 152 2.02 -6.94 -4.49
CA SER A 152 1.24 -6.63 -3.29
C SER A 152 0.52 -7.86 -2.72
N ARG A 153 0.01 -8.75 -3.58
CA ARG A 153 -0.56 -10.05 -3.20
C ARG A 153 0.43 -10.85 -2.36
N PHE A 154 1.63 -11.07 -2.88
CA PHE A 154 2.64 -11.87 -2.18
C PHE A 154 3.17 -11.21 -0.92
N ARG A 155 3.24 -9.88 -0.88
CA ARG A 155 3.61 -9.13 0.33
C ARG A 155 2.58 -9.32 1.43
N LEU A 156 1.29 -9.17 1.13
CA LEU A 156 0.22 -9.40 2.10
C LEU A 156 0.26 -10.84 2.61
N ILE A 157 0.37 -11.84 1.72
CA ILE A 157 0.44 -13.25 2.14
C ILE A 157 1.67 -13.50 3.02
N THR A 158 2.85 -13.03 2.63
CA THR A 158 4.08 -13.20 3.43
C THR A 158 3.92 -12.56 4.80
N PHE A 159 3.33 -11.36 4.85
CA PHE A 159 3.07 -10.64 6.09
C PHE A 159 2.11 -11.42 6.99
N LEU A 160 1.00 -11.93 6.47
CA LEU A 160 0.01 -12.70 7.22
C LEU A 160 0.56 -14.05 7.70
N ASP A 161 1.32 -14.76 6.86
CA ASP A 161 2.00 -16.01 7.21
C ASP A 161 2.96 -15.79 8.39
N ALA A 162 3.76 -14.72 8.35
CA ALA A 162 4.69 -14.35 9.43
C ALA A 162 3.97 -14.03 10.75
N HIS A 163 2.70 -13.63 10.69
CA HIS A 163 1.84 -13.39 11.85
C HIS A 163 0.98 -14.59 12.26
N GLY A 164 1.20 -15.76 11.64
CA GLY A 164 0.53 -17.02 11.97
C GLY A 164 -0.93 -17.07 11.55
N ILE A 165 -1.34 -16.25 10.57
CA ILE A 165 -2.69 -16.33 10.00
C ILE A 165 -2.73 -17.45 8.96
N SER A 166 -3.67 -18.39 9.12
CA SER A 166 -3.85 -19.46 8.13
C SER A 166 -4.46 -18.89 6.85
N ARG A 167 -3.92 -19.32 5.70
CA ARG A 167 -4.44 -18.95 4.37
C ARG A 167 -5.88 -19.42 4.12
N SER A 168 -6.39 -20.38 4.91
CA SER A 168 -7.80 -20.79 4.86
C SER A 168 -8.76 -19.78 5.50
N GLN A 169 -8.23 -18.82 6.28
CA GLN A 169 -9.03 -17.79 6.95
C GLN A 169 -9.40 -16.62 6.04
N TYR A 170 -8.84 -16.56 4.83
CA TYR A 170 -9.11 -15.45 3.93
C TYR A 170 -9.08 -15.81 2.45
N SER A 171 -9.77 -15.02 1.66
CA SER A 171 -9.72 -15.02 0.19
C SER A 171 -9.32 -13.63 -0.30
N LEU A 172 -8.64 -13.57 -1.45
CA LEU A 172 -8.18 -12.33 -2.05
C LEU A 172 -9.00 -12.00 -3.30
N TYR A 173 -9.42 -10.74 -3.40
CA TYR A 173 -10.20 -10.22 -4.52
C TYR A 173 -9.60 -8.92 -5.04
N THR A 174 -9.75 -8.66 -6.33
CA THR A 174 -9.37 -7.39 -6.97
C THR A 174 -10.21 -7.16 -8.21
N GLU A 175 -10.25 -5.92 -8.69
CA GLU A 175 -10.74 -5.61 -10.04
C GLU A 175 -9.71 -6.07 -11.08
N LEU A 176 -10.07 -7.04 -11.92
CA LEU A 176 -9.11 -7.71 -12.81
C LEU A 176 -8.87 -6.93 -14.12
N ASN A 177 -9.89 -6.20 -14.59
CA ASN A 177 -9.82 -5.39 -15.81
C ASN A 177 -9.31 -3.96 -15.55
N LEU A 178 -9.16 -3.57 -14.27
CA LEU A 178 -8.78 -2.24 -13.81
C LEU A 178 -9.77 -1.12 -14.18
N GLU A 179 -11.02 -1.44 -14.53
CA GLU A 179 -12.04 -0.42 -14.87
C GLU A 179 -12.29 0.52 -13.70
N SER A 180 -12.31 0.00 -12.46
CA SER A 180 -12.45 0.81 -11.25
C SER A 180 -11.32 1.82 -11.07
N ALA A 181 -10.12 1.50 -11.55
CA ALA A 181 -8.94 2.34 -11.42
C ALA A 181 -8.84 3.42 -12.51
N GLU A 182 -9.72 3.46 -13.52
CA GLU A 182 -9.75 4.53 -14.52
C GLU A 182 -10.25 5.87 -13.93
N THR A 183 -11.12 5.80 -12.92
CA THR A 183 -11.66 6.98 -12.22
C THR A 183 -10.86 7.37 -10.99
N ILE A 184 -9.94 6.50 -10.55
CA ILE A 184 -9.02 6.74 -9.44
C ILE A 184 -8.01 7.79 -9.89
N VAL A 185 -7.93 8.89 -9.14
CA VAL A 185 -6.85 9.87 -9.30
C VAL A 185 -5.55 9.11 -9.05
N PRO A 186 -4.63 8.98 -10.03
CA PRO A 186 -3.30 8.45 -9.77
C PRO A 186 -2.75 9.27 -8.60
N GLY A 187 -2.51 8.61 -7.48
CA GLY A 187 -2.00 9.30 -6.30
C GLY A 187 -0.72 10.03 -6.69
N MET A 188 -0.48 11.18 -6.02
CA MET A 188 0.75 11.97 -6.07
C MET A 188 1.92 11.13 -6.59
N HIS A 189 2.48 11.44 -7.77
CA HIS A 189 3.71 10.87 -8.33
C HIS A 189 4.28 9.80 -7.40
N HIS A 190 3.81 8.55 -7.53
CA HIS A 190 3.73 7.44 -6.54
C HIS A 190 4.96 7.18 -5.63
N SER A 191 6.01 7.95 -5.86
CA SER A 191 7.25 8.16 -5.14
C SER A 191 7.26 8.88 -3.78
N PHE A 192 6.20 9.57 -3.35
CA PHE A 192 6.23 10.23 -2.03
C PHE A 192 6.05 9.28 -0.85
N HIS A 193 5.23 8.24 -1.03
CA HIS A 193 5.11 7.19 -0.03
C HIS A 193 6.34 6.29 -0.15
N LYS A 194 7.43 6.76 0.45
CA LYS A 194 8.76 6.16 0.42
C LYS A 194 8.84 4.66 0.75
N PRO A 195 7.87 3.93 1.35
CA PRO A 195 7.97 2.47 1.48
C PRO A 195 7.33 1.66 0.36
N ASP A 196 6.44 2.22 -0.46
CA ASP A 196 5.43 1.41 -1.15
C ASP A 196 6.06 0.47 -2.19
N PHE A 197 7.01 0.95 -2.99
CA PHE A 197 7.72 0.10 -3.96
C PHE A 197 8.78 -0.77 -3.34
N ALA A 198 9.39 -0.36 -2.23
CA ALA A 198 10.61 -0.98 -1.76
C ALA A 198 10.40 -1.98 -0.63
N PHE A 199 9.21 -2.02 -0.03
CA PHE A 199 8.87 -2.94 1.03
C PHE A 199 9.14 -4.41 0.64
N ASP A 200 9.77 -5.18 1.52
CA ASP A 200 10.08 -6.62 1.35
C ASP A 200 11.06 -7.00 0.19
N PHE A 201 11.56 -6.04 -0.59
CA PHE A 201 12.54 -6.33 -1.66
C PHE A 201 13.93 -6.73 -1.15
N LYS A 202 14.26 -6.35 0.10
CA LYS A 202 15.53 -6.72 0.74
C LYS A 202 15.84 -8.22 0.59
N TYR A 203 14.87 -9.10 0.87
CA TYR A 203 15.13 -10.54 0.84
C TYR A 203 15.45 -11.09 -0.55
N MET A 204 15.09 -10.39 -1.62
CA MET A 204 15.45 -10.77 -2.98
C MET A 204 16.92 -10.39 -3.27
N PHE A 205 17.37 -9.21 -2.87
CA PHE A 205 18.77 -8.78 -3.06
C PHE A 205 19.76 -9.63 -2.24
N PHE A 206 19.30 -10.22 -1.13
CA PHE A 206 20.10 -11.04 -0.22
C PHE A 206 19.65 -12.52 -0.19
N TYR A 207 19.08 -13.02 -1.28
CA TYR A 207 18.43 -14.35 -1.34
C TYR A 207 19.35 -15.54 -0.95
N ASP A 208 20.67 -15.34 -0.91
CA ASP A 208 21.63 -16.23 -0.24
C ASP A 208 22.82 -15.45 0.37
N LEU A 209 22.66 -14.99 1.62
CA LEU A 209 23.69 -14.25 2.37
C LEU A 209 25.01 -15.01 2.59
N LYS A 210 25.01 -16.34 2.45
CA LYS A 210 26.23 -17.14 2.67
C LYS A 210 27.08 -17.29 1.41
N ASN A 211 26.48 -17.14 0.22
CA ASN A 211 27.16 -17.36 -1.07
C ASN A 211 27.06 -16.20 -2.08
N TYR A 212 26.29 -15.14 -1.80
CA TYR A 212 26.01 -14.05 -2.75
C TYR A 212 25.46 -14.56 -4.11
N ASP A 213 24.61 -15.59 -4.07
CA ASP A 213 24.18 -16.31 -5.27
C ASP A 213 22.92 -15.66 -5.90
N SER A 214 23.10 -14.49 -6.49
CA SER A 214 22.09 -13.84 -7.35
C SER A 214 21.77 -14.68 -8.59
N GLU A 215 22.68 -15.53 -9.03
CA GLU A 215 22.53 -16.45 -10.17
C GLU A 215 21.41 -17.47 -9.88
N LYS A 216 21.29 -17.96 -8.65
CA LYS A 216 20.19 -18.83 -8.21
C LYS A 216 18.83 -18.14 -8.22
N ALA A 217 18.77 -16.87 -7.80
CA ALA A 217 17.53 -16.09 -7.87
C ALA A 217 17.13 -15.84 -9.34
N ALA A 218 18.09 -15.48 -10.20
CA ALA A 218 17.88 -15.31 -11.64
C ALA A 218 17.42 -16.61 -12.32
N LYS A 219 18.05 -17.75 -11.98
CA LYS A 219 17.66 -19.08 -12.47
C LYS A 219 16.27 -19.49 -11.99
N ILE A 220 15.93 -19.18 -10.73
CA ILE A 220 14.60 -19.45 -10.19
C ILE A 220 13.54 -18.64 -10.95
N ALA A 221 13.88 -17.40 -11.29
CA ALA A 221 13.06 -16.48 -12.08
C ALA A 221 13.04 -16.81 -13.58
N GLY A 222 13.89 -17.74 -14.05
CA GLY A 222 13.96 -18.09 -15.47
C GLY A 222 14.41 -16.93 -16.34
N LEU A 223 15.29 -16.07 -15.82
CA LEU A 223 15.81 -14.92 -16.57
C LEU A 223 16.67 -15.35 -17.76
N THR A 224 16.66 -14.54 -18.82
CA THR A 224 17.59 -14.68 -19.95
C THR A 224 19.02 -14.32 -19.51
N CYS A 225 20.03 -14.65 -20.34
CA CYS A 225 21.42 -14.29 -20.02
C CYS A 225 21.60 -12.77 -19.85
N SER A 226 20.97 -11.94 -20.69
CA SER A 226 21.04 -10.48 -20.58
C SER A 226 20.32 -9.94 -19.34
N ASP A 227 19.14 -10.48 -19.02
CA ASP A 227 18.39 -10.06 -17.83
C ASP A 227 19.07 -10.51 -16.54
N THR A 228 19.75 -11.67 -16.56
CA THR A 228 20.57 -12.15 -15.44
C THR A 228 21.68 -11.16 -15.12
N GLN A 229 22.47 -10.77 -16.12
CA GLN A 229 23.56 -9.80 -15.94
C GLN A 229 23.03 -8.45 -15.42
N ARG A 230 21.91 -7.97 -15.97
CA ARG A 230 21.24 -6.76 -15.50
C ARG A 230 20.84 -6.90 -14.03
N PHE A 231 20.12 -7.97 -13.67
CA PHE A 231 19.69 -8.24 -12.30
C PHE A 231 20.85 -8.36 -11.31
N GLU A 232 21.94 -9.01 -11.68
CA GLU A 232 23.15 -9.11 -10.85
C GLU A 232 23.78 -7.73 -10.58
N ALA A 233 23.86 -6.87 -11.60
CA ALA A 233 24.35 -5.50 -11.44
C ALA A 233 23.46 -4.70 -10.47
N MET A 234 22.14 -4.85 -10.59
CA MET A 234 21.17 -4.23 -9.67
C MET A 234 21.34 -4.72 -8.23
N CYS A 235 21.54 -6.03 -8.03
CA CYS A 235 21.82 -6.62 -6.71
C CYS A 235 23.13 -6.07 -6.12
N LYS A 236 24.21 -6.00 -6.90
CA LYS A 236 25.49 -5.44 -6.47
C LYS A 236 25.36 -3.97 -6.05
N ALA A 237 24.59 -3.18 -6.80
CA ALA A 237 24.31 -1.79 -6.45
C ALA A 237 23.54 -1.67 -5.12
N ALA A 238 22.52 -2.51 -4.92
CA ALA A 238 21.78 -2.58 -3.67
C ALA A 238 22.67 -2.99 -2.48
N ILE A 239 23.48 -4.03 -2.62
CA ILE A 239 24.41 -4.51 -1.57
C ILE A 239 25.39 -3.41 -1.18
N LYS A 240 26.00 -2.73 -2.18
CA LYS A 240 26.90 -1.60 -1.93
C LYS A 240 26.22 -0.47 -1.15
N ALA A 241 24.95 -0.20 -1.41
CA ALA A 241 24.17 0.79 -0.66
C ALA A 241 23.84 0.34 0.77
N SER A 242 23.91 -0.96 1.04
CA SER A 242 23.67 -1.55 2.37
C SER A 242 24.86 -1.41 3.32
N ASP A 243 26.08 -1.29 2.79
CA ASP A 243 27.34 -1.18 3.55
C ASP A 243 27.58 0.23 4.13
N ILE A 244 26.70 1.19 3.85
CA ILE A 244 26.79 2.55 4.37
C ILE A 244 26.32 2.54 5.84
N PRO A 245 27.17 2.88 6.83
CA PRO A 245 26.81 2.84 8.25
C PRO A 245 25.57 3.70 8.54
N LYS A 246 24.58 3.15 9.24
CA LYS A 246 23.38 3.87 9.67
C LYS A 246 23.32 3.98 11.19
N THR A 247 22.91 5.15 11.65
CA THR A 247 22.69 5.48 13.07
C THR A 247 21.60 4.59 13.70
N PRO A 248 21.65 4.35 15.02
CA PRO A 248 20.88 3.29 15.65
C PRO A 248 19.47 3.78 15.99
N ASP A 249 18.46 3.41 15.19
CA ASP A 249 17.08 3.31 15.67
C ASP A 249 16.25 2.32 14.81
N GLY A 250 15.70 1.30 15.47
CA GLY A 250 15.47 -0.04 14.93
C GLY A 250 14.23 -0.29 14.07
N THR A 251 13.49 0.73 13.63
CA THR A 251 12.30 0.52 12.77
C THR A 251 12.25 1.50 11.60
N GLU A 252 12.52 2.78 11.85
CA GLU A 252 12.68 3.78 10.79
C GLU A 252 13.88 3.45 9.90
N ALA A 253 14.98 2.95 10.49
CA ALA A 253 16.15 2.50 9.74
C ALA A 253 15.85 1.34 8.79
N ALA A 254 14.92 0.44 9.12
CA ALA A 254 14.60 -0.74 8.29
C ALA A 254 13.79 -0.37 7.04
N THR A 255 12.80 0.51 7.17
CA THR A 255 12.04 1.04 6.04
C THR A 255 12.92 1.92 5.15
N ILE A 256 13.70 2.82 5.75
CA ILE A 256 14.69 3.64 5.02
C ILE A 256 15.72 2.74 4.30
N LEU A 257 16.09 1.60 4.90
CA LEU A 257 17.00 0.64 4.26
C LEU A 257 16.36 0.00 3.03
N SER A 258 15.14 -0.55 3.12
CA SER A 258 14.52 -1.20 1.96
C SER A 258 14.37 -0.24 0.78
N SER A 259 13.92 0.99 1.03
CA SER A 259 13.80 2.05 0.02
C SER A 259 15.14 2.46 -0.57
N ALA A 260 16.18 2.62 0.25
CA ALA A 260 17.51 2.93 -0.24
C ALA A 260 18.08 1.80 -1.13
N LEU A 261 17.83 0.53 -0.78
CA LEU A 261 18.27 -0.63 -1.58
C LEU A 261 17.58 -0.65 -2.94
N PHE A 262 16.25 -0.49 -2.96
CA PHE A 262 15.48 -0.46 -4.20
C PHE A 262 15.93 0.69 -5.10
N GLU A 263 16.05 1.90 -4.54
CA GLU A 263 16.51 3.08 -5.27
C GLU A 263 17.95 2.95 -5.75
N ALA A 264 18.82 2.21 -5.05
CA ALA A 264 20.16 1.91 -5.54
C ALA A 264 20.16 0.88 -6.68
N ALA A 265 19.18 -0.02 -6.70
CA ALA A 265 19.06 -1.07 -7.71
C ALA A 265 18.51 -0.56 -9.05
N VAL A 266 17.69 0.50 -9.05
CA VAL A 266 17.03 1.02 -10.26
C VAL A 266 17.64 2.33 -10.75
N THR A 267 17.50 2.60 -12.05
CA THR A 267 17.94 3.86 -12.65
C THR A 267 17.22 5.08 -12.05
N LYS A 268 17.97 6.18 -11.84
CA LYS A 268 17.46 7.50 -11.41
C LYS A 268 17.65 8.60 -12.47
N GLU A 269 18.23 8.24 -13.60
CA GLU A 269 18.47 9.13 -14.72
C GLU A 269 17.22 9.18 -15.59
N LYS A 270 16.81 10.40 -15.95
CA LYS A 270 15.75 10.62 -16.92
C LYS A 270 16.21 10.31 -18.34
N ASP A 271 15.28 9.94 -19.20
CA ASP A 271 15.60 9.54 -20.59
C ASP A 271 16.17 10.71 -21.43
N ASN A 272 15.71 11.93 -21.16
CA ASN A 272 16.20 13.15 -21.80
C ASN A 272 16.79 14.09 -20.74
N PRO A 273 18.08 14.50 -20.84
CA PRO A 273 18.73 15.46 -19.93
C PRO A 273 18.00 16.81 -19.76
N GLU A 274 17.20 17.22 -20.74
CA GLU A 274 16.38 18.44 -20.69
C GLU A 274 14.89 18.13 -20.43
N GLY A 275 14.51 16.85 -20.45
CA GLY A 275 13.13 16.40 -20.30
C GLY A 275 12.66 16.27 -18.85
N HIS A 276 11.47 15.69 -18.70
CA HIS A 276 10.83 15.42 -17.42
C HIS A 276 11.52 14.31 -16.62
N MET A 277 11.21 14.23 -15.33
CA MET A 277 11.69 13.20 -14.40
C MET A 277 11.00 11.84 -14.62
N LEU A 278 11.13 11.33 -15.85
CA LEU A 278 10.65 10.04 -16.32
C LEU A 278 11.80 9.23 -16.91
N SER A 279 11.78 7.92 -16.69
CA SER A 279 12.82 7.01 -17.17
C SER A 279 12.24 5.66 -17.61
N GLN A 280 12.31 5.39 -18.90
CA GLN A 280 11.95 4.09 -19.46
C GLN A 280 12.89 2.99 -18.94
N LYS A 281 14.16 3.31 -18.74
CA LYS A 281 15.12 2.37 -18.13
C LYS A 281 14.72 2.01 -16.70
N ARG A 282 14.27 2.99 -15.90
CA ARG A 282 13.72 2.75 -14.55
C ARG A 282 12.48 1.87 -14.57
N ARG A 283 11.58 2.07 -15.54
CA ARG A 283 10.40 1.20 -15.71
C ARG A 283 10.82 -0.24 -15.93
N GLU A 284 11.74 -0.48 -16.85
CA GLU A 284 12.25 -1.82 -17.15
C GLU A 284 12.99 -2.46 -15.97
N ASP A 285 13.85 -1.69 -15.29
CA ASP A 285 14.53 -2.11 -14.07
C ASP A 285 13.50 -2.58 -13.02
N THR A 286 12.49 -1.75 -12.76
CA THR A 286 11.44 -2.04 -11.78
C THR A 286 10.62 -3.27 -12.17
N ARG A 287 10.21 -3.39 -13.44
CA ARG A 287 9.50 -4.58 -13.95
C ARG A 287 10.32 -5.85 -13.74
N LEU A 288 11.61 -5.81 -14.03
CA LEU A 288 12.51 -6.94 -13.83
C LEU A 288 12.54 -7.35 -12.34
N LEU A 289 12.70 -6.40 -11.42
CA LEU A 289 12.67 -6.69 -9.99
C LEU A 289 11.33 -7.27 -9.54
N CYS A 290 10.20 -6.70 -9.98
CA CYS A 290 8.86 -7.22 -9.67
C CYS A 290 8.66 -8.64 -10.19
N ASN A 291 9.12 -8.95 -11.41
CA ASN A 291 9.04 -10.29 -11.99
C ASN A 291 9.86 -11.30 -11.18
N VAL A 292 11.12 -10.98 -10.86
CA VAL A 292 11.96 -11.85 -10.03
C VAL A 292 11.31 -12.07 -8.67
N TYR A 293 10.84 -11.01 -8.01
CA TYR A 293 10.18 -11.09 -6.71
C TYR A 293 8.96 -12.01 -6.75
N THR A 294 8.04 -11.80 -7.70
CA THR A 294 6.81 -12.58 -7.81
C THR A 294 7.09 -14.05 -8.10
N GLN A 295 8.07 -14.37 -8.96
CA GLN A 295 8.46 -15.75 -9.26
C GLN A 295 9.12 -16.45 -8.07
N LEU A 296 10.02 -15.77 -7.34
CA LEU A 296 10.63 -16.29 -6.12
C LEU A 296 9.56 -16.62 -5.05
N LYS A 297 8.56 -15.73 -4.90
CA LYS A 297 7.47 -15.90 -3.93
C LYS A 297 6.45 -16.95 -4.37
N ALA A 298 6.14 -17.04 -5.66
CA ALA A 298 5.24 -18.05 -6.21
C ALA A 298 5.71 -19.47 -5.91
N LYS A 299 7.02 -19.75 -5.96
CA LYS A 299 7.58 -21.06 -5.58
C LYS A 299 7.34 -21.42 -4.10
N LYS A 300 7.24 -20.42 -3.23
CA LYS A 300 6.97 -20.61 -1.79
C LYS A 300 5.46 -20.58 -1.47
N CYS A 301 4.64 -20.04 -2.35
CA CYS A 301 3.21 -19.83 -2.14
C CYS A 301 2.41 -19.94 -3.45
N PRO A 302 2.18 -21.16 -3.98
CA PRO A 302 1.55 -21.30 -5.29
C PRO A 302 0.02 -21.15 -5.26
N THR A 303 -0.64 -21.18 -4.10
CA THR A 303 -2.08 -21.54 -4.05
C THR A 303 -3.09 -20.40 -3.97
N LEU A 304 -2.72 -19.22 -3.49
CA LEU A 304 -3.71 -18.16 -3.23
C LEU A 304 -3.66 -17.07 -4.30
N THR A 305 -4.51 -17.16 -5.31
CA THR A 305 -4.67 -16.17 -6.38
C THR A 305 -5.81 -15.20 -6.09
N TYR A 306 -5.85 -14.09 -6.83
CA TYR A 306 -7.02 -13.23 -6.84
C TYR A 306 -8.23 -13.92 -7.49
N SER A 307 -9.41 -13.67 -6.92
CA SER A 307 -10.69 -13.81 -7.61
C SER A 307 -11.22 -12.42 -8.00
N SER A 308 -12.22 -12.36 -8.89
CA SER A 308 -12.81 -11.07 -9.28
C SER A 308 -13.80 -10.55 -8.23
N ILE A 309 -14.04 -9.24 -8.22
CA ILE A 309 -15.05 -8.62 -7.34
C ILE A 309 -16.45 -9.17 -7.66
N GLU A 310 -16.74 -9.54 -8.91
CA GLU A 310 -18.00 -10.18 -9.30
C GLU A 310 -18.16 -11.53 -8.60
N ALA A 311 -17.11 -12.34 -8.52
CA ALA A 311 -17.15 -13.61 -7.79
C ALA A 311 -17.44 -13.39 -6.28
N LEU A 312 -16.89 -12.32 -5.69
CA LEU A 312 -17.22 -11.93 -4.31
C LEU A 312 -18.69 -11.52 -4.17
N ILE A 313 -19.19 -10.69 -5.10
CA ILE A 313 -20.58 -10.24 -5.10
C ILE A 313 -21.53 -11.44 -5.21
N GLU A 314 -21.29 -12.36 -6.15
CA GLU A 314 -22.12 -13.56 -6.32
C GLU A 314 -22.08 -14.45 -5.07
N LYS A 315 -20.91 -14.63 -4.46
CA LYS A 315 -20.77 -15.34 -3.17
C LYS A 315 -21.71 -14.78 -2.11
N HIS A 316 -21.79 -13.46 -1.95
CA HIS A 316 -22.61 -12.82 -0.90
C HIS A 316 -24.08 -12.67 -1.29
N LYS A 317 -24.42 -12.55 -2.58
CA LYS A 317 -25.82 -12.48 -3.06
C LYS A 317 -26.64 -13.71 -2.69
N VAL A 318 -26.02 -14.89 -2.71
CA VAL A 318 -26.67 -16.17 -2.40
C VAL A 318 -26.84 -16.37 -0.89
N THR A 319 -26.14 -15.60 -0.08
CA THR A 319 -26.23 -15.70 1.39
C THR A 319 -27.27 -14.73 1.94
N ASN A 320 -28.02 -15.16 2.97
CA ASN A 320 -28.92 -14.27 3.72
C ASN A 320 -28.19 -13.45 4.80
N THR A 321 -26.86 -13.54 4.85
CA THR A 321 -26.03 -12.88 5.84
C THR A 321 -25.51 -11.56 5.30
N LYS A 322 -25.61 -10.51 6.12
CA LYS A 322 -25.13 -9.17 5.76
C LYS A 322 -23.65 -9.02 6.15
N PRO A 323 -22.71 -8.86 5.21
CA PRO A 323 -21.31 -8.73 5.56
C PRO A 323 -21.01 -7.37 6.22
N LEU A 324 -20.21 -7.39 7.27
CA LEU A 324 -19.57 -6.19 7.82
C LEU A 324 -18.44 -5.76 6.88
N LEU A 325 -18.35 -4.46 6.62
CA LEU A 325 -17.38 -3.91 5.66
C LEU A 325 -16.38 -2.99 6.36
N TYR A 326 -15.09 -3.30 6.27
CA TYR A 326 -13.99 -2.43 6.72
C TYR A 326 -13.31 -1.77 5.53
N LEU A 327 -13.18 -0.44 5.55
CA LEU A 327 -12.56 0.33 4.45
C LEU A 327 -11.31 1.03 4.94
N GLY A 328 -10.15 0.58 4.46
CA GLY A 328 -8.84 1.20 4.67
C GLY A 328 -8.39 2.07 3.51
N GLY A 329 -8.93 1.82 2.32
CA GLY A 329 -8.62 2.54 1.08
C GLY A 329 -9.77 3.38 0.52
N PRO A 330 -9.68 3.77 -0.78
CA PRO A 330 -10.71 4.51 -1.49
C PRO A 330 -12.07 3.79 -1.48
N PHE A 331 -13.14 4.55 -1.70
CA PHE A 331 -14.51 4.04 -1.69
C PHE A 331 -14.90 3.29 -2.98
N THR A 332 -14.01 3.17 -3.96
CA THR A 332 -14.32 2.73 -5.33
C THR A 332 -14.88 1.30 -5.37
N GLU A 333 -14.12 0.31 -4.90
CA GLU A 333 -14.53 -1.10 -4.89
C GLU A 333 -15.64 -1.34 -3.86
N ALA A 334 -15.59 -0.63 -2.74
CA ALA A 334 -16.62 -0.67 -1.71
C ALA A 334 -17.99 -0.27 -2.25
N LEU A 335 -18.05 0.84 -2.99
CA LEU A 335 -19.28 1.33 -3.61
C LEU A 335 -19.82 0.33 -4.64
N LYS A 336 -18.94 -0.28 -5.44
CA LYS A 336 -19.33 -1.34 -6.39
C LYS A 336 -20.00 -2.51 -5.67
N ILE A 337 -19.41 -2.99 -4.58
CA ILE A 337 -19.96 -4.08 -3.75
C ILE A 337 -21.30 -3.66 -3.13
N VAL A 338 -21.37 -2.48 -2.51
CA VAL A 338 -22.57 -1.96 -1.82
C VAL A 338 -23.74 -1.79 -2.78
N LYS A 339 -23.51 -1.25 -3.98
CA LYS A 339 -24.54 -1.12 -5.01
C LYS A 339 -25.02 -2.49 -5.51
N ALA A 340 -24.10 -3.42 -5.75
CA ALA A 340 -24.44 -4.73 -6.30
C ALA A 340 -25.17 -5.64 -5.29
N LEU A 341 -24.92 -5.46 -4.00
CA LEU A 341 -25.61 -6.15 -2.91
C LEU A 341 -26.85 -5.40 -2.41
N GLU A 342 -27.31 -4.37 -3.13
CA GLU A 342 -28.52 -3.61 -2.80
C GLU A 342 -28.49 -3.11 -1.34
N GLY A 343 -27.51 -2.27 -0.96
CA GLY A 343 -27.46 -1.47 0.28
C GLY A 343 -27.94 -2.17 1.56
N PRO A 344 -29.26 -2.27 1.82
CA PRO A 344 -29.89 -3.16 2.81
C PRO A 344 -29.29 -4.55 3.06
N ARG A 345 -28.63 -5.20 2.10
CA ARG A 345 -27.96 -6.51 2.34
C ARG A 345 -26.51 -6.39 2.81
N ILE A 346 -25.99 -5.18 2.97
CA ILE A 346 -24.70 -4.91 3.61
C ILE A 346 -24.93 -4.65 5.10
N GLY A 347 -24.01 -5.12 5.94
CA GLY A 347 -23.98 -4.80 7.35
C GLY A 347 -23.48 -3.37 7.59
N PRO A 348 -23.06 -3.05 8.82
CA PRO A 348 -22.36 -1.79 9.07
C PRO A 348 -21.10 -1.66 8.22
N ILE A 349 -20.73 -0.42 7.91
CA ILE A 349 -19.53 -0.07 7.16
C ILE A 349 -18.67 0.81 8.06
N ILE A 350 -17.41 0.43 8.29
CA ILE A 350 -16.45 1.17 9.11
C ILE A 350 -15.33 1.63 8.18
N ALA A 351 -15.21 2.93 7.96
CA ALA A 351 -14.28 3.49 6.98
C ALA A 351 -13.28 4.45 7.61
N MET A 352 -11.98 4.22 7.37
CA MET A 352 -10.95 5.21 7.67
C MET A 352 -11.02 6.35 6.66
N ALA A 353 -11.76 7.39 7.01
CA ALA A 353 -11.96 8.54 6.14
C ALA A 353 -12.33 9.79 6.96
N GLY A 354 -12.02 10.94 6.37
CA GLY A 354 -12.23 12.25 6.99
C GLY A 354 -11.12 12.68 7.95
N ALA A 355 -11.26 13.91 8.41
CA ALA A 355 -10.46 14.55 9.44
C ALA A 355 -11.39 15.38 10.32
N THR A 356 -11.14 15.36 11.62
CA THR A 356 -11.85 16.22 12.58
C THR A 356 -11.16 17.57 12.74
N HIS A 357 -9.84 17.61 12.57
CA HIS A 357 -9.04 18.81 12.69
C HIS A 357 -8.01 18.79 11.56
N GLY A 358 -8.05 19.75 10.64
CA GLY A 358 -7.24 19.78 9.41
C GLY A 358 -5.70 19.76 9.59
N ASN A 359 -5.19 19.61 10.82
CA ASN A 359 -3.77 19.61 11.15
C ASN A 359 -3.09 18.25 10.99
N SER A 360 -3.85 17.15 10.91
CA SER A 360 -3.29 15.79 10.86
C SER A 360 -3.22 15.21 9.44
N ASN A 361 -3.81 15.91 8.47
CA ASN A 361 -3.79 15.54 7.06
C ASN A 361 -3.03 16.59 6.25
N ILE A 362 -2.22 16.12 5.30
CA ILE A 362 -1.45 16.99 4.41
C ILE A 362 -2.37 17.64 3.35
N PHE A 363 -3.57 17.10 3.17
CA PHE A 363 -4.58 17.54 2.22
C PHE A 363 -5.79 18.15 2.93
N ALA A 364 -6.49 19.06 2.25
CA ALA A 364 -7.76 19.61 2.74
C ALA A 364 -8.85 18.53 2.95
N ASN A 365 -8.82 17.47 2.15
CA ASN A 365 -9.65 16.26 2.31
C ASN A 365 -8.76 15.07 2.67
N GLN A 366 -9.26 14.13 3.48
CA GLN A 366 -8.53 12.89 3.76
C GLN A 366 -8.24 12.09 2.47
N PHE A 367 -7.10 11.40 2.44
CA PHE A 367 -6.55 10.76 1.24
C PHE A 367 -7.51 9.78 0.53
N ASN A 368 -8.22 8.92 1.28
CA ASN A 368 -9.17 7.95 0.70
C ASN A 368 -10.39 8.63 0.05
N ILE A 369 -10.77 9.83 0.53
CA ILE A 369 -11.80 10.66 -0.13
C ILE A 369 -11.22 11.33 -1.37
N LEU A 370 -9.98 11.84 -1.28
CA LEU A 370 -9.34 12.57 -2.38
C LEU A 370 -9.12 11.70 -3.62
N ILE A 371 -8.74 10.44 -3.43
CA ILE A 371 -8.43 9.51 -4.52
C ILE A 371 -9.64 9.24 -5.41
N ASP A 372 -10.83 9.12 -4.82
CA ASP A 372 -12.07 8.93 -5.56
C ASP A 372 -13.21 9.69 -4.88
N THR A 373 -13.23 10.99 -5.16
CA THR A 373 -14.25 11.90 -4.62
C THR A 373 -15.67 11.55 -5.08
N VAL A 374 -15.82 10.93 -6.26
CA VAL A 374 -17.12 10.54 -6.82
C VAL A 374 -17.70 9.39 -6.00
N SER A 375 -16.92 8.34 -5.79
CA SER A 375 -17.36 7.19 -4.99
C SER A 375 -17.56 7.55 -3.53
N ALA A 376 -16.67 8.38 -2.96
CA ALA A 376 -16.81 8.86 -1.60
C ALA A 376 -18.10 9.69 -1.42
N LYS A 377 -18.38 10.63 -2.34
CA LYS A 377 -19.61 11.44 -2.30
C LYS A 377 -20.86 10.58 -2.39
N GLU A 378 -20.87 9.57 -3.25
CA GLU A 378 -22.01 8.68 -3.40
C GLU A 378 -22.23 7.81 -2.15
N MET A 379 -21.18 7.26 -1.56
CA MET A 379 -21.26 6.51 -0.29
C MET A 379 -21.81 7.39 0.84
N LEU A 380 -21.32 8.62 0.98
CA LEU A 380 -21.84 9.57 1.97
C LEU A 380 -23.31 9.93 1.71
N ARG A 381 -23.72 10.06 0.44
CA ARG A 381 -25.12 10.29 0.05
C ARG A 381 -26.01 9.10 0.45
N MET A 382 -25.56 7.87 0.20
CA MET A 382 -26.28 6.65 0.59
C MET A 382 -26.44 6.55 2.12
N ALA A 383 -25.40 6.89 2.88
CA ALA A 383 -25.44 6.95 4.33
C ALA A 383 -26.42 8.03 4.84
N HIS A 384 -26.36 9.24 4.29
CA HIS A 384 -27.30 10.33 4.62
C HIS A 384 -28.76 9.95 4.30
N ALA A 385 -28.98 9.22 3.20
CA ALA A 385 -30.28 8.68 2.83
C ALA A 385 -30.71 7.45 3.65
N LYS A 386 -29.92 7.04 4.66
CA LYS A 386 -30.13 5.87 5.52
C LYS A 386 -30.25 4.55 4.76
N GLN A 387 -29.62 4.45 3.59
CA GLN A 387 -29.57 3.23 2.77
C GLN A 387 -28.49 2.26 3.27
N ILE A 388 -27.49 2.79 3.98
CA ILE A 388 -26.38 2.05 4.59
C ILE A 388 -26.09 2.63 5.98
N ASP A 389 -25.49 1.81 6.85
CA ASP A 389 -24.95 2.24 8.14
C ASP A 389 -23.44 2.47 7.97
N LEU A 390 -23.00 3.73 7.96
CA LEU A 390 -21.60 4.12 7.71
C LEU A 390 -21.04 4.87 8.92
N THR A 391 -20.01 4.29 9.53
CA THR A 391 -19.19 4.95 10.54
C THR A 391 -17.87 5.40 9.93
N LEU A 392 -17.59 6.70 10.01
CA LEU A 392 -16.30 7.26 9.63
C LEU A 392 -15.36 7.24 10.83
N LEU A 393 -14.13 6.78 10.61
CA LEU A 393 -13.00 6.85 11.52
C LEU A 393 -12.03 7.90 11.00
N PRO A 394 -12.06 9.13 11.56
CA PRO A 394 -11.15 10.20 11.18
C PRO A 394 -9.69 9.80 11.36
N THR A 395 -8.82 10.35 10.53
CA THR A 395 -7.38 10.00 10.50
C THR A 395 -6.71 10.21 11.87
N GLU A 396 -7.16 11.19 12.64
CA GLU A 396 -6.62 11.53 13.96
C GLU A 396 -6.82 10.40 14.98
N CYS A 397 -7.97 9.71 14.90
CA CYS A 397 -8.28 8.57 15.77
C CYS A 397 -7.31 7.41 15.55
N VAL A 398 -6.69 7.33 14.36
CA VAL A 398 -5.78 6.24 13.97
C VAL A 398 -4.32 6.64 14.21
N LYS A 399 -3.95 7.89 13.93
CA LYS A 399 -2.54 8.34 13.94
C LYS A 399 -2.08 8.97 15.27
N ALA A 400 -2.98 9.45 16.12
CA ALA A 400 -2.63 10.12 17.39
C ALA A 400 -3.53 9.66 18.55
N PRO A 401 -3.30 8.47 19.12
CA PRO A 401 -4.14 7.94 20.21
C PRO A 401 -4.11 8.82 21.47
N SER A 402 -3.05 9.61 21.71
CA SER A 402 -2.93 10.51 22.86
C SER A 402 -3.80 11.77 22.79
N THR A 403 -4.35 12.12 21.62
CA THR A 403 -5.21 13.31 21.45
C THR A 403 -6.72 13.00 21.45
N CYS A 404 -7.11 11.72 21.48
CA CYS A 404 -8.53 11.31 21.39
C CYS A 404 -9.26 11.24 22.75
N SER A 405 -8.82 11.99 23.77
CA SER A 405 -9.59 12.12 25.03
C SER A 405 -10.87 12.94 24.88
N THR A 406 -11.03 13.63 23.74
CA THR A 406 -12.21 14.46 23.40
C THR A 406 -13.06 13.89 22.27
N CYS A 407 -12.72 12.71 21.76
CA CYS A 407 -13.53 11.98 20.77
C CYS A 407 -14.81 11.46 21.46
N SER A 408 -15.81 12.33 21.60
CA SER A 408 -17.21 11.95 21.86
C SER A 408 -17.64 10.87 20.85
N PRO A 409 -18.62 9.99 21.17
CA PRO A 409 -18.91 8.79 20.39
C PRO A 409 -19.07 9.12 18.91
N PRO A 410 -18.69 8.19 18.01
CA PRO A 410 -18.53 8.48 16.58
C PRO A 410 -19.76 9.19 16.03
N CYS A 411 -19.54 10.30 15.32
CA CYS A 411 -20.57 10.97 14.55
C CYS A 411 -21.19 9.94 13.61
N ARG A 412 -22.41 9.49 13.96
CA ARG A 412 -23.24 8.59 13.15
C ARG A 412 -23.90 9.33 12.00
#